data_AF-A0A382SHW8-F1
#
_entry.id   AF-A0A382SHW8-F1
#
_cell.length_a   1.000
_cell.length_b   1.000
_cell.length_c   1.000
_cell.angle_alpha   90.00
_cell.angle_beta   90.00
_cell.angle_gamma   90.00
#
_symmetry.space_group_name_H-M   'P 1'
#
loop_
_entity.id
_entity.type
_entity.pdbx_description
1 polymer ?
#
loop_
_entity_poly.entity_id
_entity_poly.type
_entity_poly.pdbx_seq_one_letter_code
_entity_poly.pdbx_strand_id
1 'polypeptide(L)'
;MGDMIIDTHTHIMTLDTKRYPLADPDASYRPTTDGAANLLKGEMDGVGVDKAFTISAGFYGWDNSFAMEALEGRGAWLGVGVLVDPASAEGPAELERLVGAGACGIR
;
A
#
# COMPACT_ATOMS: atom_id res chain seq x y z
N MET A 1 2.11 4.38 29.94
CA MET A 1 1.93 4.14 28.50
C MET A 1 3.19 4.63 27.83
N GLY A 2 3.82 3.81 26.99
CA GLY A 2 4.89 4.29 26.12
C GLY A 2 4.30 5.23 25.05
N ASP A 3 5.16 6.02 24.42
CA ASP A 3 4.76 6.86 23.29
C ASP A 3 4.33 5.99 22.10
N MET A 4 3.34 6.47 21.34
CA MET A 4 2.91 5.80 20.11
C MET A 4 4.00 5.92 19.04
N ILE A 5 4.44 4.80 18.49
CA ILE A 5 5.43 4.73 17.42
C ILE A 5 4.72 4.41 16.11
N ILE A 6 4.94 5.25 15.09
CA ILE A 6 4.36 5.09 13.76
C ILE A 6 5.49 4.95 12.76
N ASP A 7 5.52 3.84 12.02
CA ASP A 7 6.34 3.73 10.82
C ASP A 7 5.62 4.45 9.67
N THR A 8 6.17 5.57 9.23
CA THR A 8 5.51 6.42 8.23
C THR A 8 5.85 6.02 6.78
N HIS A 9 6.67 5.00 6.56
CA HIS A 9 7.12 4.67 5.20
C HIS A 9 7.40 3.18 4.99
N THR A 10 6.36 2.47 4.58
CA THR A 10 6.45 1.06 4.18
C THR A 10 5.94 0.83 2.77
N HIS A 11 6.26 -0.32 2.19
CA HIS A 11 5.65 -0.82 0.96
C HIS A 11 5.19 -2.25 1.19
N ILE A 12 3.91 -2.50 0.93
CA ILE A 12 3.36 -3.85 0.87
C ILE A 12 3.37 -4.36 -0.57
N MET A 13 3.65 -5.64 -0.73
CA MET A 13 3.70 -6.29 -2.04
C MET A 13 3.39 -7.79 -1.95
N THR A 14 3.03 -8.40 -3.07
CA THR A 14 2.79 -9.84 -3.20
C THR A 14 3.51 -10.41 -4.41
N LEU A 15 3.81 -11.71 -4.33
CA LEU A 15 4.35 -12.48 -5.44
C LEU A 15 3.26 -13.01 -6.39
N ASP A 16 1.97 -12.84 -6.07
CA ASP A 16 0.86 -13.18 -6.96
C ASP A 16 0.66 -12.13 -8.06
N THR A 17 1.57 -12.12 -9.02
CA THR A 17 1.53 -11.21 -10.17
C THR A 17 0.44 -11.55 -11.19
N LYS A 18 -0.29 -12.66 -11.00
CA LYS A 18 -1.46 -13.00 -11.83
C LYS A 18 -2.69 -12.22 -11.37
N ARG A 19 -2.89 -12.14 -10.05
CA ARG A 19 -3.98 -11.36 -9.45
C ARG A 19 -3.64 -9.86 -9.38
N TYR A 20 -2.37 -9.55 -9.13
CA TYR A 20 -1.87 -8.18 -8.98
C TYR A 20 -0.74 -7.92 -9.98
N PRO A 21 -1.08 -7.67 -11.25
CA PRO A 21 -0.09 -7.52 -12.32
C PRO A 21 0.86 -6.34 -12.06
N LEU A 22 2.10 -6.50 -12.49
CA LEU A 22 3.06 -5.40 -12.51
C LEU A 22 2.70 -4.43 -13.65
N ALA A 23 2.89 -3.14 -13.44
CA ALA A 23 2.62 -2.12 -14.45
C ALA A 23 3.51 -2.29 -15.69
N ASP A 24 4.75 -2.72 -15.49
CA ASP A 24 5.66 -3.15 -16.55
C ASP A 24 6.09 -4.61 -16.29
N PRO A 25 5.61 -5.58 -17.09
CA PRO A 25 5.95 -6.99 -16.92
C PRO A 25 7.42 -7.31 -17.24
N ASP A 26 8.10 -6.44 -18.00
CA ASP A 26 9.49 -6.60 -18.41
C ASP A 26 10.48 -5.86 -17.48
N ALA A 27 9.97 -5.16 -16.46
CA ALA A 27 10.79 -4.44 -15.49
C ALA A 27 11.80 -5.34 -14.78
N SER A 28 13.05 -4.88 -14.69
CA SER A 28 14.12 -5.58 -13.97
C SER A 28 13.93 -5.51 -12.45
N TYR A 29 13.31 -4.45 -11.96
CA TYR A 29 12.97 -4.26 -10.54
C TYR A 29 11.54 -4.75 -10.28
N ARG A 30 11.43 -5.82 -9.48
CA ARG A 30 10.18 -6.52 -9.17
C ARG A 30 10.27 -7.18 -7.80
N PRO A 31 9.14 -7.45 -7.12
CA PRO A 31 9.17 -8.12 -5.83
C PRO A 31 9.76 -9.53 -5.97
N THR A 32 10.80 -9.81 -5.19
CA THR A 32 11.41 -11.16 -5.07
C THR A 32 11.07 -11.84 -3.76
N THR A 33 10.44 -11.12 -2.84
CA THR A 33 9.95 -11.58 -1.55
C THR A 33 8.54 -11.04 -1.33
N ASP A 34 7.72 -11.81 -0.63
CA ASP A 34 6.39 -11.35 -0.21
C ASP A 34 6.52 -10.27 0.88
N GLY A 35 5.68 -9.24 0.80
CA GLY A 35 5.60 -8.14 1.75
C GLY A 35 4.14 -7.86 2.13
N ALA A 36 3.32 -8.89 2.32
CA ALA A 36 1.92 -8.74 2.72
C ALA A 36 1.77 -8.03 4.09
N ALA A 37 0.61 -7.39 4.29
CA ALA A 37 0.31 -6.64 5.52
C ALA A 37 0.49 -7.46 6.81
N ASN A 38 0.21 -8.77 6.79
CA ASN A 38 0.41 -9.62 7.97
C ASN A 38 1.89 -9.82 8.32
N LEU A 39 2.78 -9.84 7.33
CA LEU A 39 4.23 -9.90 7.57
C LEU A 39 4.69 -8.58 8.19
N LEU A 40 4.28 -7.44 7.61
CA LEU A 40 4.54 -6.11 8.18
C LEU A 40 4.08 -6.02 9.64
N LYS A 41 2.86 -6.50 9.94
CA LYS A 41 2.34 -6.50 11.31
C LYS A 41 3.20 -7.33 12.27
N GLY A 42 3.67 -8.50 11.83
CA GLY A 42 4.57 -9.34 12.62
C GLY A 42 5.90 -8.65 12.93
N GLU A 43 6.50 -7.98 11.94
CA GLU A 43 7.72 -7.19 12.14
C GLU A 43 7.49 -6.03 13.11
N MET A 44 6.40 -5.27 12.93
CA MET A 44 6.01 -4.18 13.81
C MET A 44 5.86 -4.64 15.27
N ASP A 45 5.16 -5.76 15.49
CA ASP A 45 4.96 -6.33 16.83
C ASP A 45 6.28 -6.76 17.47
N GLY A 46 7.24 -7.24 16.66
CA GLY A 46 8.56 -7.65 17.12
C GLY A 46 9.45 -6.50 17.62
N VAL A 47 9.20 -5.27 17.16
CA VAL A 47 10.00 -4.08 17.52
C VAL A 47 9.22 -3.00 18.28
N GLY A 48 7.93 -3.20 18.53
CA GLY A 48 7.08 -2.27 19.28
C GLY A 48 6.61 -1.06 18.46
N VAL A 49 6.38 -1.23 17.15
CA VAL A 49 5.73 -0.20 16.30
C VAL A 49 4.22 -0.38 16.34
N ASP A 50 3.47 0.67 16.66
CA ASP A 50 2.02 0.59 16.85
C ASP A 50 1.22 0.67 15.55
N LYS A 51 1.68 1.50 14.61
CA LYS A 51 0.98 1.79 13.35
C LYS A 51 1.96 1.89 12.19
N ALA A 52 1.44 1.66 10.99
CA ALA A 52 2.20 1.83 9.76
C ALA A 52 1.40 2.63 8.73
N PHE A 53 2.14 3.38 7.92
CA PHE A 53 1.66 3.95 6.68
C PHE A 53 2.37 3.24 5.52
N THR A 54 1.59 2.70 4.59
CA THR A 54 2.12 2.05 3.39
C THR A 54 1.76 2.84 2.15
N ILE A 55 2.67 2.89 1.19
CA ILE A 55 2.43 3.55 -0.09
C ILE A 55 2.41 2.49 -1.18
N SER A 56 1.46 2.56 -2.10
CA SER A 56 1.42 1.69 -3.29
C SER A 56 2.81 1.59 -3.92
N ALA A 57 3.30 0.36 -4.07
CA ALA A 57 4.65 0.11 -4.54
C ALA A 57 4.76 0.48 -6.03
N GLY A 58 5.87 1.13 -6.42
CA GLY A 58 6.00 1.75 -7.75
C GLY A 58 5.88 0.76 -8.92
N PHE A 59 6.21 -0.53 -8.72
CA PHE A 59 6.06 -1.55 -9.76
C PHE A 59 4.60 -1.95 -10.05
N TYR A 60 3.63 -1.52 -9.24
CA TYR A 60 2.19 -1.61 -9.57
C TYR A 60 1.68 -0.39 -10.34
N GLY A 61 2.49 0.66 -10.50
CA GLY A 61 2.10 1.88 -11.23
C GLY A 61 0.87 2.55 -10.59
N TRP A 62 -0.19 2.71 -11.38
CA TRP A 62 -1.47 3.30 -10.95
C TRP A 62 -2.47 2.27 -10.40
N ASP A 63 -2.13 0.98 -10.40
CA ASP A 63 -2.98 -0.06 -9.82
C ASP A 63 -2.81 -0.10 -8.28
N ASN A 64 -3.85 0.32 -7.57
CA ASN A 64 -3.88 0.34 -6.10
C ASN A 64 -4.57 -0.89 -5.50
N SER A 65 -5.02 -1.86 -6.31
CA SER A 65 -5.88 -2.96 -5.85
C SER A 65 -5.28 -3.76 -4.70
N PHE A 66 -3.98 -4.09 -4.76
CA PHE A 66 -3.30 -4.82 -3.68
C PHE A 66 -3.22 -3.99 -2.39
N ALA A 67 -2.89 -2.70 -2.51
CA ALA A 67 -2.78 -1.82 -1.36
C ALA A 67 -4.14 -1.61 -0.68
N MET A 68 -5.21 -1.49 -1.47
CA MET A 68 -6.57 -1.35 -0.95
C MET A 68 -7.11 -2.65 -0.34
N GLU A 69 -6.82 -3.83 -0.92
CA GLU A 69 -7.15 -5.11 -0.28
C GLU A 69 -6.43 -5.27 1.06
N ALA A 70 -5.18 -4.84 1.15
CA ALA A 70 -4.44 -4.87 2.41
C ALA A 70 -5.04 -3.94 3.47
N LEU A 71 -5.64 -2.81 3.08
CA LEU A 71 -6.33 -1.92 4.02
C LEU A 71 -7.61 -2.52 4.59
N GLU A 72 -8.29 -3.40 3.86
CA GLU A 72 -9.60 -3.93 4.23
C GLU A 72 -9.57 -4.57 5.64
N GLY A 73 -10.36 -4.00 6.56
CA GLY A 73 -10.42 -4.44 7.96
C GLY A 73 -9.20 -4.11 8.83
N ARG A 74 -8.18 -3.41 8.30
CA ARG A 74 -6.90 -3.12 8.99
C ARG A 74 -6.68 -1.64 9.33
N GLY A 75 -7.67 -0.78 9.09
CA GLY A 75 -7.60 0.67 9.33
C GLY A 75 -7.30 1.10 10.78
N ALA A 76 -7.38 0.18 11.76
CA ALA A 76 -6.97 0.47 13.14
C ALA A 76 -5.45 0.70 13.29
N TRP A 77 -4.63 0.10 12.42
CA TRP A 77 -3.17 0.18 12.49
C TRP A 77 -2.48 0.50 11.16
N LEU A 78 -3.16 0.33 10.03
CA LEU A 78 -2.62 0.57 8.69
C LEU A 78 -3.29 1.78 8.03
N GLY A 79 -2.49 2.73 7.57
CA GLY A 79 -2.88 3.76 6.60
C GLY A 79 -2.30 3.45 5.22
N VAL A 80 -2.99 3.87 4.15
CA VAL A 80 -2.56 3.65 2.76
C VAL A 80 -2.48 4.96 1.98
N GLY A 81 -1.33 5.18 1.35
CA GLY A 81 -1.12 6.17 0.30
C GLY A 81 -1.23 5.53 -1.08
N VAL A 82 -2.05 6.11 -1.95
CA VAL A 82 -2.33 5.61 -3.30
C VAL A 82 -1.56 6.41 -4.36
N LEU A 83 -1.45 5.86 -5.55
CA LEU A 83 -0.95 6.56 -6.74
C LEU A 83 -2.11 6.76 -7.71
N VAL A 84 -2.27 7.98 -8.23
CA VAL A 84 -3.27 8.30 -9.26
C VAL A 84 -2.58 9.07 -10.37
N ASP A 85 -2.84 8.70 -11.62
CA ASP A 85 -2.24 9.37 -12.78
C ASP A 85 -2.66 10.85 -12.83
N PRO A 86 -1.73 11.81 -12.63
CA PRO A 86 -2.06 13.23 -12.62
C PRO A 86 -2.39 13.77 -14.03
N ALA A 87 -2.06 13.04 -15.10
CA ALA A 87 -2.39 13.40 -16.47
C ALA A 87 -3.77 12.86 -16.91
N SER A 88 -4.36 11.96 -16.12
CA SER A 88 -5.68 11.41 -16.42
C SER A 88 -6.80 12.39 -16.07
N ALA A 89 -7.71 12.63 -17.02
CA ALA A 89 -8.92 13.40 -16.77
C ALA A 89 -9.84 12.76 -15.70
N GLU A 90 -9.73 11.44 -15.53
CA GLU A 90 -10.48 10.67 -14.52
C GLU A 90 -9.77 10.63 -13.16
N GLY A 91 -8.55 11.18 -13.05
CA GLY A 91 -7.74 11.16 -11.84
C GLY A 91 -8.49 11.68 -10.59
N PRO A 92 -9.16 12.85 -10.64
CA PRO A 92 -9.93 13.34 -9.49
C PRO A 92 -11.02 12.37 -9.03
N ALA A 93 -11.79 11.80 -9.97
CA ALA A 93 -12.86 10.85 -9.64
C ALA A 93 -12.31 9.53 -9.09
N GLU A 94 -11.15 9.07 -9.58
CA GLU A 94 -10.46 7.90 -9.03
C GLU A 94 -9.96 8.16 -7.60
N LEU A 95 -9.35 9.32 -7.35
CA LEU A 95 -8.91 9.69 -6.01
C LEU A 95 -10.08 9.76 -5.03
N GLU A 96 -11.21 10.34 -5.43
CA GLU A 96 -12.43 10.38 -4.60
C GLU A 96 -12.92 8.97 -4.24
N ARG A 97 -12.90 8.02 -5.19
CA ARG A 97 -13.24 6.60 -4.93
C ARG A 97 -12.29 5.97 -3.93
N LEU A 98 -10.98 6.15 -4.11
CA LEU A 98 -9.95 5.56 -3.25
C LEU A 98 -10.04 6.12 -1.83
N VAL A 99 -10.25 7.43 -1.68
CA VAL A 99 -10.49 8.06 -0.37
C VAL A 99 -11.78 7.55 0.26
N GLY A 100 -12.85 7.39 -0.52
CA GLY A 100 -14.10 6.79 -0.05
C GLY A 100 -13.94 5.34 0.43
N ALA A 101 -12.95 4.61 -0.11
CA ALA A 101 -12.58 3.27 0.30
C ALA A 101 -11.54 3.24 1.46
N GLY A 102 -11.11 4.40 1.97
CA GLY A 102 -10.28 4.52 3.16
C GLY A 102 -8.82 4.92 2.92
N ALA A 103 -8.40 5.13 1.66
CA ALA A 103 -7.08 5.70 1.39
C ALA A 103 -6.94 7.08 2.06
N CYS A 104 -5.77 7.37 2.61
CA CYS A 104 -5.54 8.58 3.40
C CYS A 104 -4.26 9.34 2.99
N GLY A 105 -3.68 9.03 1.83
CA GLY A 105 -2.61 9.80 1.23
C GLY A 105 -2.47 9.54 -0.27
N ILE A 106 -1.66 10.37 -0.93
CA ILE A 106 -1.29 10.25 -2.34
C ILE A 106 0.24 10.42 -2.47
N ARG A 107 0.87 9.74 -3.44
CA ARG A 107 2.29 9.91 -3.79
C ARG A 107 2.46 10.32 -5.25
#